data_AF-A0A1B2Z900-F1
#
_entry.id   AF-A0A1B2Z900-F1
#
_cell.length_a   1.000
_cell.length_b   1.000
_cell.length_c   1.000
_cell.angle_alpha   90.00
_cell.angle_beta   90.00
_cell.angle_gamma   90.00
#
_symmetry.space_group_name_H-M   'P 1'
#
loop_
_entity.id
_entity.type
_entity.pdbx_description
1 polymer ?
#
loop_
_entity_poly.entity_id
_entity_poly.type
_entity_poly.pdbx_seq_one_letter_code
_entity_poly.pdbx_strand_id
1 'polypeptide(L)'
;MFDNSTYDTAGRFQVGDNMPRKWTNAQRTFFKYNLLSWWTNNLKESAVLGMANNIAQNKNLTFDKLDPGLRTLFKQYDINSTTWNIIRRTAMKKADDGTEFLDLSTLDNISDIEAKLISGLDNPSARELRNIKDSFRTSVSGMLLDRATYAVIEPDARVKAELTRSSIAGTFMGEAIRFIAQFKAFPVSIVMKTLGREKSFIHAGQTARGLEGMASLIAASTIMGYVAMTAKDILKGREPRTLDLVNNPEQFFKTFLAAFVQGGGLGIYADVLFQQTRSGLEKAGALLGPVPLSAFDYLQVITELSSGNVDAAKRIGYRTTLGNIPFLNIFYAKAAFDYLIGHQMMEYMSPGVLRRVEKRMKREYDQEYLLTPPSQLVR
;
A
#
# COMPACT_ATOMS: atom_id res chain seq x y z
N MET A 1 4.32 -12.25 21.16
CA MET A 1 5.02 -10.96 21.35
C MET A 1 6.40 -10.87 20.68
N PHE A 2 6.96 -11.97 20.12
CA PHE A 2 8.30 -11.99 19.51
C PHE A 2 8.35 -12.07 17.96
N ASP A 3 7.21 -12.09 17.25
CA ASP A 3 7.22 -12.32 15.79
C ASP A 3 7.25 -11.03 14.94
N ASN A 4 7.06 -9.86 15.56
CA ASN A 4 7.15 -8.56 14.88
C ASN A 4 8.58 -8.21 14.42
N SER A 5 9.61 -8.89 14.93
CA SER A 5 10.98 -8.65 14.47
C SER A 5 11.24 -9.20 13.08
N THR A 6 10.62 -10.31 12.70
CA THR A 6 10.92 -11.02 11.45
C THR A 6 10.35 -10.27 10.24
N TYR A 7 9.12 -9.75 10.37
CA TYR A 7 8.45 -8.94 9.34
C TYR A 7 9.04 -7.52 9.20
N ASP A 8 9.48 -6.91 10.31
CA ASP A 8 10.24 -5.65 10.27
C ASP A 8 11.61 -5.86 9.61
N THR A 9 12.18 -7.07 9.68
CA THR A 9 13.51 -7.36 9.12
C THR A 9 13.56 -7.54 7.61
N ALA A 10 12.47 -7.98 6.97
CA ALA A 10 12.38 -8.02 5.50
C ALA A 10 12.44 -6.61 4.85
N GLY A 11 12.07 -5.57 5.62
CA GLY A 11 12.30 -4.16 5.24
C GLY A 11 13.68 -3.62 5.62
N ARG A 12 14.33 -4.19 6.66
CA ARG A 12 15.60 -3.69 7.24
C ARG A 12 16.85 -3.98 6.43
N PHE A 13 16.77 -4.87 5.43
CA PHE A 13 17.90 -5.19 4.54
C PHE A 13 17.54 -4.99 3.06
N GLN A 14 16.66 -4.02 2.77
CA GLN A 14 16.53 -3.56 1.40
C GLN A 14 17.81 -2.80 1.01
N VAL A 15 18.54 -3.34 0.03
CA VAL A 15 19.62 -2.62 -0.64
C VAL A 15 19.05 -1.29 -1.15
N GLY A 16 19.44 -0.20 -0.49
CA GLY A 16 18.89 1.14 -0.72
C GLY A 16 18.33 1.86 0.51
N ASP A 17 18.31 1.25 1.71
CA ASP A 17 18.01 1.99 2.96
C ASP A 17 19.22 2.87 3.34
N ASN A 18 19.43 3.93 2.55
CA ASN A 18 20.56 4.85 2.67
C ASN A 18 20.38 5.86 3.81
N MET A 19 19.38 5.67 4.69
CA MET A 19 19.07 6.60 5.76
C MET A 19 19.91 6.32 7.02
N PRO A 20 20.51 7.36 7.63
CA PRO A 20 21.19 7.20 8.91
C PRO A 20 20.25 6.65 9.99
N ARG A 21 20.77 5.84 10.92
CA ARG A 21 20.00 5.23 12.03
C ARG A 21 19.03 6.18 12.74
N LYS A 22 19.43 7.44 12.95
CA LYS A 22 18.58 8.46 13.59
C LYS A 22 17.33 8.79 12.75
N TRP A 23 17.47 8.88 11.43
CA TRP A 23 16.36 9.11 10.50
C TRP A 23 15.43 7.91 10.42
N THR A 24 15.98 6.69 10.34
CA THR A 24 15.18 5.45 10.39
C THR A 24 14.36 5.38 11.69
N ASN A 25 14.96 5.74 12.83
CA ASN A 25 14.24 5.78 14.11
C ASN A 25 13.14 6.85 14.14
N ALA A 26 13.39 8.05 13.62
CA ALA A 26 12.39 9.10 13.54
C ALA A 26 11.20 8.69 12.65
N GLN A 27 11.48 8.10 11.48
CA GLN A 27 10.46 7.57 10.57
C GLN A 27 9.62 6.46 11.22
N ARG A 28 10.26 5.50 11.90
CA ARG A 28 9.55 4.45 12.65
C ARG A 28 8.66 5.02 13.74
N THR A 29 9.16 6.02 14.48
CA THR A 29 8.39 6.70 15.52
C THR A 29 7.18 7.42 14.94
N PHE A 30 7.35 8.09 13.80
CA PHE A 30 6.26 8.72 13.06
C PHE A 30 5.20 7.70 12.62
N PHE A 31 5.61 6.57 12.03
CA PHE A 31 4.68 5.50 11.61
C PHE A 31 3.99 4.78 12.77
N LYS A 32 4.62 4.76 13.95
CA LYS A 32 3.98 4.27 15.16
C LYS A 32 2.91 5.24 15.65
N TYR A 33 3.22 6.53 15.71
CA TYR A 33 2.29 7.55 16.21
C TYR A 33 1.15 7.89 15.25
N ASN A 34 1.33 7.70 13.95
CA ASN A 34 0.25 7.79 12.98
C ASN A 34 -0.55 6.48 12.82
N LEU A 35 -0.26 5.46 13.65
CA LEU A 35 -0.91 4.15 13.70
C LEU A 35 -0.71 3.26 12.46
N LEU A 36 0.07 3.69 11.47
CA LEU A 36 0.29 2.94 10.24
C LEU A 36 0.94 1.58 10.54
N SER A 37 1.95 1.53 11.41
CA SER A 37 2.62 0.26 11.75
C SER A 37 1.68 -0.75 12.40
N TRP A 38 0.82 -0.30 13.32
CA TRP A 38 -0.18 -1.17 13.95
C TRP A 38 -1.18 -1.69 12.91
N TRP A 39 -1.69 -0.79 12.07
CA TRP A 39 -2.64 -1.13 11.02
C TRP A 39 -2.08 -2.15 10.02
N THR A 40 -0.90 -1.90 9.46
CA THR A 40 -0.31 -2.79 8.45
C THR A 40 0.13 -4.13 9.05
N ASN A 41 0.67 -4.14 10.27
CA ASN A 41 1.09 -5.38 10.91
C ASN A 41 -0.13 -6.26 11.24
N ASN A 42 -1.19 -5.68 11.78
CA ASN A 42 -2.42 -6.41 12.07
C ASN A 42 -3.08 -6.96 10.80
N LEU A 43 -3.06 -6.21 9.70
CA LEU A 43 -3.58 -6.69 8.42
C LEU A 43 -2.78 -7.88 7.89
N LYS A 44 -1.44 -7.81 7.95
CA LYS A 44 -0.58 -8.93 7.55
C LYS A 44 -0.80 -10.15 8.43
N GLU A 45 -0.83 -9.97 9.75
CA GLU A 45 -1.04 -11.04 10.71
C GLU A 45 -2.43 -11.68 10.51
N SER A 46 -3.47 -10.88 10.37
CA SER A 46 -4.84 -11.37 10.10
C SER A 46 -4.92 -12.12 8.77
N ALA A 47 -4.23 -11.65 7.72
CA ALA A 47 -4.19 -12.34 6.43
C ALA A 47 -3.47 -13.70 6.54
N VAL A 48 -2.34 -13.75 7.25
CA VAL A 48 -1.61 -14.99 7.51
C VAL A 48 -2.45 -15.95 8.34
N LEU A 49 -3.09 -15.48 9.42
CA LEU A 49 -3.98 -16.28 10.27
C LEU A 49 -5.18 -16.80 9.50
N GLY A 50 -5.84 -15.96 8.70
CA GLY A 50 -6.96 -16.36 7.85
C GLY A 50 -6.55 -17.42 6.82
N MET A 51 -5.37 -17.28 6.21
CA MET A 51 -4.84 -18.27 5.28
C MET A 51 -4.43 -19.57 5.98
N ALA A 52 -3.79 -19.48 7.14
CA ALA A 52 -3.41 -20.63 7.96
C ALA A 52 -4.64 -21.43 8.39
N ASN A 53 -5.73 -20.74 8.76
CA ASN A 53 -7.01 -21.37 9.05
C ASN A 53 -7.62 -22.01 7.80
N ASN A 54 -7.63 -21.31 6.66
CA ASN A 54 -8.14 -21.86 5.41
C ASN A 54 -7.40 -23.15 5.01
N ILE A 55 -6.07 -23.19 5.15
CA ILE A 55 -5.28 -24.40 4.93
C ILE A 55 -5.68 -25.51 5.92
N ALA A 56 -5.83 -25.19 7.20
CA ALA A 56 -6.24 -26.16 8.22
C ALA A 56 -7.63 -26.75 7.96
N GLN A 57 -8.60 -25.95 7.51
CA GLN A 57 -9.93 -26.44 7.12
C GLN A 57 -9.87 -27.47 5.97
N ASN A 58 -8.87 -27.35 5.09
CA ASN A 58 -8.65 -28.28 3.98
C ASN A 58 -7.83 -29.52 4.37
N LYS A 59 -7.35 -29.64 5.62
CA LYS A 59 -6.43 -30.70 6.05
C LYS A 59 -6.94 -32.12 5.79
N ASN A 60 -8.26 -32.33 5.76
CA ASN A 60 -8.85 -33.66 5.54
C ASN A 60 -8.83 -34.09 4.06
N LEU A 61 -8.64 -33.14 3.13
CA LEU A 61 -8.62 -33.40 1.69
C LEU A 61 -7.24 -33.86 1.22
N THR A 62 -7.21 -34.88 0.36
CA THR A 62 -5.99 -35.24 -0.38
C THR A 62 -5.64 -34.14 -1.38
N PHE A 63 -4.38 -34.09 -1.81
CA PHE A 63 -3.90 -33.01 -2.68
C PHE A 63 -4.77 -32.82 -3.94
N ASP A 64 -5.21 -33.92 -4.56
CA ASP A 64 -6.05 -33.87 -5.76
C ASP A 64 -7.48 -33.40 -5.49
N LYS A 65 -7.95 -33.44 -4.23
CA LYS A 65 -9.29 -32.97 -3.84
C LYS A 65 -9.30 -31.52 -3.37
N LEU A 66 -8.15 -30.87 -3.26
CA LEU A 66 -8.05 -29.45 -2.94
C LEU A 66 -8.64 -28.60 -4.09
N ASP A 67 -9.14 -27.42 -3.75
CA ASP A 67 -9.59 -26.42 -4.72
C ASP A 67 -8.48 -26.16 -5.78
N PRO A 68 -8.83 -26.03 -7.08
CA PRO A 68 -7.85 -25.80 -8.13
C PRO A 68 -6.92 -24.60 -7.89
N GLY A 69 -7.42 -23.53 -7.29
CA GLY A 69 -6.64 -22.35 -6.92
C GLY A 69 -5.62 -22.66 -5.83
N LEU A 70 -6.04 -23.35 -4.77
CA LEU A 70 -5.15 -23.77 -3.68
C LEU A 70 -4.07 -24.76 -4.17
N ARG A 71 -4.42 -25.71 -5.03
CA ARG A 71 -3.43 -26.61 -5.66
C ARG A 71 -2.43 -25.85 -6.51
N THR A 72 -2.88 -24.87 -7.29
CA THR A 72 -2.01 -24.05 -8.12
C THR A 72 -1.05 -23.24 -7.25
N LEU A 73 -1.55 -22.69 -6.15
CA LEU A 73 -0.72 -22.00 -5.16
C LEU A 73 0.32 -22.93 -4.55
N PHE A 74 -0.09 -24.10 -4.06
CA PHE A 74 0.83 -25.08 -3.47
C PHE A 74 1.94 -25.49 -4.45
N LYS A 75 1.61 -25.73 -5.72
CA LYS A 75 2.60 -26.03 -6.77
C LYS A 75 3.61 -24.90 -7.00
N GLN A 76 3.22 -23.63 -6.85
CA GLN A 76 4.15 -22.50 -6.99
C GLN A 76 5.21 -22.44 -5.89
N TYR A 77 4.97 -23.13 -4.77
CA TYR A 77 5.87 -23.20 -3.62
C TYR A 77 6.40 -24.61 -3.38
N ASP A 78 6.41 -25.48 -4.39
CA ASP A 78 6.90 -26.86 -4.29
C ASP A 78 6.18 -27.73 -3.23
N ILE A 79 4.94 -27.37 -2.89
CA ILE A 79 4.07 -28.16 -2.04
C ILE A 79 3.31 -29.13 -2.95
N ASN A 80 3.80 -30.36 -3.06
CA ASN A 80 3.17 -31.44 -3.81
C ASN A 80 2.34 -32.36 -2.88
N SER A 81 1.82 -33.48 -3.40
CA SER A 81 1.03 -34.43 -2.61
C SER A 81 1.79 -34.99 -1.41
N THR A 82 3.06 -35.34 -1.57
CA THR A 82 3.93 -35.84 -0.49
C THR A 82 4.11 -34.77 0.59
N THR A 83 4.50 -33.57 0.20
CA THR A 83 4.71 -32.43 1.10
C THR A 83 3.41 -32.06 1.83
N TRP A 84 2.28 -32.04 1.13
CA TRP A 84 0.97 -31.75 1.70
C TRP A 84 0.56 -32.78 2.75
N ASN A 85 0.78 -34.07 2.49
CA ASN A 85 0.48 -35.15 3.44
C ASN A 85 1.28 -35.02 4.74
N ILE A 86 2.52 -34.54 4.66
CA ILE A 86 3.34 -34.22 5.83
C ILE A 86 2.73 -33.04 6.57
N ILE A 87 2.50 -31.91 5.88
CA ILE A 87 1.96 -30.68 6.47
C ILE A 87 0.64 -30.93 7.21
N ARG A 88 -0.34 -31.59 6.58
CA ARG A 88 -1.66 -31.85 7.18
C ARG A 88 -1.62 -32.76 8.40
N ARG A 89 -0.52 -33.51 8.59
CA ARG A 89 -0.31 -34.40 9.74
C ARG A 89 0.44 -33.71 10.87
N THR A 90 1.49 -32.95 10.55
CA THR A 90 2.47 -32.48 11.54
C THR A 90 2.33 -31.01 11.89
N ALA A 91 1.71 -30.20 11.03
CA ALA A 91 1.76 -28.75 11.14
C ALA A 91 0.44 -28.08 11.54
N MET A 92 -0.51 -28.84 12.10
CA MET A 92 -1.80 -28.31 12.53
C MET A 92 -1.82 -28.08 14.04
N LYS A 93 -2.29 -26.91 14.47
CA LYS A 93 -2.46 -26.55 15.88
C LYS A 93 -3.85 -26.00 16.13
N LYS A 94 -4.46 -26.43 17.23
CA LYS A 94 -5.73 -25.88 17.71
C LYS A 94 -5.47 -24.76 18.71
N ALA A 95 -6.21 -23.67 18.55
CA ALA A 95 -6.34 -22.62 19.54
C ALA A 95 -7.31 -23.05 20.66
N ASP A 96 -7.35 -22.28 21.74
CA ASP A 96 -8.15 -22.58 22.93
C ASP A 96 -9.67 -22.62 22.65
N ASP A 97 -10.11 -21.90 21.63
CA ASP A 97 -11.50 -21.88 21.14
C ASP A 97 -11.85 -23.07 20.23
N GLY A 98 -10.90 -23.96 19.97
CA GLY A 98 -11.04 -25.12 19.09
C GLY A 98 -10.76 -24.83 17.61
N THR A 99 -10.52 -23.57 17.23
CA THR A 99 -10.17 -23.20 15.85
C THR A 99 -8.78 -23.73 15.50
N GLU A 100 -8.64 -24.35 14.33
CA GLU A 100 -7.39 -24.97 13.89
C GLU A 100 -6.66 -24.11 12.86
N PHE A 101 -5.34 -24.07 12.94
CA PHE A 101 -4.46 -23.29 12.10
C PHE A 101 -3.23 -24.09 11.69
N LEU A 102 -2.68 -23.77 10.51
CA LEU A 102 -1.31 -24.14 10.16
C LEU A 102 -0.32 -23.39 11.08
N ASP A 103 0.51 -24.13 11.82
CA ASP A 103 1.52 -23.56 12.73
C ASP A 103 2.92 -23.62 12.12
N LEU A 104 3.45 -22.45 11.74
CA LEU A 104 4.78 -22.33 11.16
C LEU A 104 5.92 -22.80 12.09
N SER A 105 5.73 -22.76 13.40
CA SER A 105 6.77 -23.17 14.36
C SER A 105 7.04 -24.68 14.37
N THR A 106 6.08 -25.47 13.88
CA THR A 106 6.19 -26.94 13.83
C THR A 106 6.86 -27.44 12.56
N LEU A 107 7.04 -26.58 11.55
CA LEU A 107 7.68 -26.94 10.28
C LEU A 107 9.15 -27.35 10.45
N ASP A 108 9.79 -26.92 11.54
CA ASP A 108 11.16 -27.31 11.89
C ASP A 108 11.28 -28.76 12.38
N ASN A 109 10.15 -29.39 12.74
CA ASN A 109 10.13 -30.69 13.41
C ASN A 109 10.00 -31.88 12.45
N ILE A 110 10.24 -31.70 11.15
CA ILE A 110 10.18 -32.81 10.21
C ILE A 110 11.34 -33.79 10.42
N SER A 111 11.01 -35.08 10.42
CA SER A 111 11.96 -36.17 10.59
C SER A 111 12.86 -36.37 9.37
N ASP A 112 13.98 -37.06 9.55
CA ASP A 112 14.88 -37.40 8.43
C ASP A 112 14.20 -38.32 7.41
N ILE A 113 13.26 -39.16 7.87
CA ILE A 113 12.43 -40.02 7.01
C ILE A 113 11.52 -39.17 6.12
N GLU A 114 10.88 -38.14 6.68
CA GLU A 114 10.04 -37.21 5.92
C GLU A 114 10.87 -36.37 4.93
N ALA A 115 12.04 -35.89 5.34
CA ALA A 115 12.98 -35.20 4.44
C ALA A 115 13.44 -36.12 3.28
N LYS A 116 13.67 -37.41 3.56
CA LYS A 116 13.97 -38.41 2.54
C LYS A 116 12.80 -38.59 1.57
N LEU A 117 11.57 -38.68 2.06
CA LEU A 117 10.36 -38.79 1.24
C LEU A 117 10.14 -37.56 0.35
N ILE A 118 10.43 -36.35 0.86
CA ILE A 118 10.30 -35.10 0.10
C ILE A 118 11.32 -35.05 -1.05
N SER A 119 12.57 -35.44 -0.78
CA SER A 119 13.65 -35.35 -1.77
C SER A 119 13.72 -36.52 -2.74
N GLY A 120 13.21 -37.70 -2.35
CA GLY A 120 13.35 -38.94 -3.11
C GLY A 120 14.77 -39.51 -3.13
N LEU A 121 15.69 -38.99 -2.30
CA LEU A 121 17.07 -39.46 -2.23
C LEU A 121 17.18 -40.75 -1.40
N ASP A 122 17.99 -41.71 -1.83
CA ASP A 122 18.14 -42.99 -1.12
C ASP A 122 19.02 -42.92 0.14
N ASN A 123 20.10 -42.16 0.10
CA ASN A 123 21.02 -42.02 1.24
C ASN A 123 21.57 -40.58 1.35
N PRO A 124 20.73 -39.59 1.68
CA PRO A 124 21.16 -38.21 1.80
C PRO A 124 22.11 -38.04 2.99
N SER A 125 23.18 -37.27 2.78
CA SER A 125 24.08 -36.84 3.84
C SER A 125 23.34 -35.96 4.87
N ALA A 126 23.91 -35.84 6.08
CA ALA A 126 23.36 -34.97 7.12
C ALA A 126 23.21 -33.49 6.66
N ARG A 127 24.07 -33.03 5.73
CA ARG A 127 23.97 -31.68 5.16
C ARG A 127 22.80 -31.57 4.19
N GLU A 128 22.61 -32.57 3.33
CA GLU A 128 21.48 -32.60 2.39
C GLU A 128 20.16 -32.67 3.14
N LEU A 129 20.06 -33.49 4.19
CA LEU A 129 18.88 -33.54 5.06
C LEU A 129 18.55 -32.17 5.65
N ARG A 130 19.54 -31.44 6.20
CA ARG A 130 19.33 -30.07 6.70
C ARG A 130 18.81 -29.14 5.61
N ASN A 131 19.44 -29.14 4.43
CA ASN A 131 19.01 -28.30 3.31
C ASN A 131 17.58 -28.62 2.86
N ILE A 132 17.19 -29.90 2.85
CA ILE A 132 15.82 -30.32 2.51
C ILE A 132 14.83 -29.79 3.55
N LYS A 133 15.17 -29.88 4.84
CA LYS A 133 14.30 -29.36 5.91
C LYS A 133 14.16 -27.85 5.83
N ASP A 134 15.25 -27.14 5.58
CA ASP A 134 15.25 -25.69 5.40
C ASP A 134 14.44 -25.29 4.16
N SER A 135 14.58 -26.03 3.06
CA SER A 135 13.79 -25.82 1.84
C SER A 135 12.30 -26.04 2.08
N PHE A 136 11.92 -27.13 2.76
CA PHE A 136 10.54 -27.41 3.16
C PHE A 136 9.94 -26.27 4.00
N ARG A 137 10.66 -25.83 5.03
CA ARG A 137 10.25 -24.70 5.87
C ARG A 137 10.08 -23.43 5.03
N THR A 138 11.07 -23.14 4.18
CA THR A 138 11.10 -21.94 3.34
C THR A 138 9.96 -21.92 2.34
N SER A 139 9.62 -23.06 1.73
CA SER A 139 8.48 -23.20 0.83
C SER A 139 7.16 -22.84 1.51
N VAL A 140 6.88 -23.44 2.67
CA VAL A 140 5.60 -23.23 3.37
C VAL A 140 5.51 -21.84 4.00
N SER A 141 6.56 -21.41 4.71
CA SER A 141 6.60 -20.08 5.32
C SER A 141 6.67 -18.96 4.28
N GLY A 142 7.41 -19.17 3.19
CA GLY A 142 7.51 -18.27 2.05
C GLY A 142 6.17 -18.08 1.33
N MET A 143 5.35 -19.13 1.24
CA MET A 143 3.98 -19.03 0.72
C MET A 143 3.13 -18.08 1.56
N LEU A 144 3.09 -18.26 2.89
CA LEU A 144 2.30 -17.37 3.76
C LEU A 144 2.85 -15.94 3.77
N LEU A 145 4.18 -15.79 3.81
CA LEU A 145 4.83 -14.48 3.78
C LEU A 145 4.53 -13.73 2.48
N ASP A 146 4.65 -14.39 1.34
CA ASP A 146 4.33 -13.79 0.04
C ASP A 146 2.88 -13.34 0.01
N ARG A 147 1.94 -14.20 0.43
CA ARG A 147 0.51 -13.83 0.50
C ARG A 147 0.22 -12.68 1.46
N ALA A 148 0.97 -12.54 2.56
CA ALA A 148 0.88 -11.37 3.43
C ALA A 148 1.24 -10.06 2.68
N THR A 149 2.18 -10.11 1.74
CA THR A 149 2.54 -8.94 0.90
C THR A 149 1.51 -8.62 -0.20
N TYR A 150 0.54 -9.51 -0.44
CA TYR A 150 -0.64 -9.20 -1.26
C TYR A 150 -1.76 -8.57 -0.44
N ALA A 151 -1.86 -8.91 0.86
CA ALA A 151 -2.82 -8.29 1.78
C ALA A 151 -2.44 -6.84 2.12
N VAL A 152 -1.15 -6.59 2.37
CA VAL A 152 -0.58 -5.25 2.45
C VAL A 152 0.37 -5.07 1.28
N ILE A 153 -0.07 -4.32 0.27
CA ILE A 153 0.65 -4.13 -0.99
C ILE A 153 2.00 -3.46 -0.72
N GLU A 154 3.04 -4.26 -0.85
CA GLU A 154 4.43 -3.82 -0.71
C GLU A 154 5.23 -4.16 -1.97
N PRO A 155 6.19 -3.31 -2.37
CA PRO A 155 7.11 -3.64 -3.45
C PRO A 155 7.98 -4.84 -3.10
N ASP A 156 7.79 -5.93 -3.84
CA ASP A 156 8.57 -7.16 -3.71
C ASP A 156 9.78 -7.17 -4.67
N ALA A 157 10.55 -8.26 -4.63
CA ALA A 157 11.71 -8.44 -5.51
C ALA A 157 11.33 -8.43 -7.00
N ARG A 158 10.12 -8.89 -7.36
CA ARG A 158 9.65 -8.92 -8.74
C ARG A 158 9.35 -7.51 -9.26
N VAL A 159 8.64 -6.70 -8.48
CA VAL A 159 8.39 -5.28 -8.79
C VAL A 159 9.70 -4.53 -8.94
N LYS A 160 10.67 -4.80 -8.05
CA LYS A 160 12.01 -4.19 -8.14
C LYS A 160 12.76 -4.61 -9.39
N ALA A 161 12.74 -5.90 -9.75
CA ALA A 161 13.39 -6.39 -10.96
C ALA A 161 12.78 -5.74 -12.22
N GLU A 162 11.45 -5.62 -12.28
CA GLU A 162 10.74 -4.96 -13.38
C GLU A 162 11.13 -3.49 -13.50
N LEU A 163 11.11 -2.76 -12.38
CA LEU A 163 11.42 -1.32 -12.36
C LEU A 163 12.89 -1.04 -12.63
N THR A 164 13.80 -1.87 -12.12
CA THR A 164 15.23 -1.68 -12.30
C THR A 164 15.76 -2.26 -13.61
N ARG A 165 14.96 -3.06 -14.33
CA ARG A 165 15.33 -3.78 -15.56
C ARG A 165 16.67 -4.52 -15.44
N SER A 166 16.93 -5.10 -14.27
CA SER A 166 18.18 -5.78 -13.95
C SER A 166 19.45 -4.92 -14.14
N SER A 167 19.33 -3.59 -14.11
CA SER A 167 20.47 -2.67 -14.21
C SER A 167 21.45 -2.86 -13.05
N ILE A 168 22.74 -2.73 -13.33
CA ILE A 168 23.80 -2.92 -12.34
C ILE A 168 23.85 -1.73 -11.38
N ALA A 169 23.77 -1.99 -10.08
CA ALA A 169 23.95 -0.97 -9.04
C ALA A 169 25.36 -0.37 -9.09
N GLY A 170 25.50 0.91 -8.76
CA GLY A 170 26.77 1.65 -8.80
C GLY A 170 27.15 2.20 -10.16
N THR A 171 26.42 1.88 -11.24
CA THR A 171 26.56 2.58 -12.52
C THR A 171 25.66 3.82 -12.53
N PHE A 172 26.07 4.88 -13.24
CA PHE A 172 25.25 6.10 -13.33
C PHE A 172 23.81 5.82 -13.78
N MET A 173 23.65 5.00 -14.83
CA MET A 173 22.33 4.61 -15.33
C MET A 173 21.56 3.72 -14.33
N GLY A 174 22.24 2.76 -13.68
CA GLY A 174 21.62 1.87 -12.71
C GLY A 174 21.16 2.60 -11.44
N GLU A 175 21.89 3.63 -11.01
CA GLU A 175 21.48 4.49 -9.90
C GLU A 175 20.35 5.45 -10.30
N ALA A 176 20.40 6.02 -11.52
CA ALA A 176 19.32 6.86 -12.04
C ALA A 176 17.98 6.09 -12.13
N ILE A 177 18.02 4.85 -12.63
CA ILE A 177 16.82 4.00 -12.69
C ILE A 177 16.32 3.65 -11.29
N ARG A 178 17.21 3.32 -10.34
CA ARG A 178 16.82 3.03 -8.95
C ARG A 178 16.19 4.24 -8.26
N PHE A 179 16.74 5.43 -8.51
CA PHE A 179 16.17 6.67 -8.02
C PHE A 179 14.75 6.91 -8.56
N ILE A 180 14.49 6.63 -9.84
CA ILE A 180 13.14 6.72 -10.41
C ILE A 180 12.24 5.60 -9.86
N ALA A 181 12.78 4.39 -9.72
CA ALA A 181 12.05 3.21 -9.28
C ALA A 181 11.44 3.40 -7.88
N GLN A 182 12.13 4.09 -6.96
CA GLN A 182 11.60 4.31 -5.60
C GLN A 182 10.26 5.08 -5.60
N PHE A 183 10.07 5.98 -6.56
CA PHE A 183 8.82 6.76 -6.70
C PHE A 183 7.72 6.00 -7.42
N LYS A 184 8.07 4.96 -8.19
CA LYS A 184 7.14 4.12 -8.95
C LYS A 184 6.86 2.76 -8.31
N ALA A 185 7.62 2.38 -7.29
CA ALA A 185 7.54 1.08 -6.63
C ALA A 185 6.11 0.76 -6.16
N PHE A 186 5.49 1.68 -5.42
CA PHE A 186 4.15 1.48 -4.89
C PHE A 186 3.05 1.39 -5.97
N PRO A 187 2.90 2.36 -6.90
CA PRO A 187 1.86 2.25 -7.93
C PRO A 187 2.05 1.04 -8.85
N VAL A 188 3.29 0.66 -9.19
CA VAL A 188 3.56 -0.56 -9.95
C VAL A 188 3.21 -1.81 -9.14
N SER A 189 3.45 -1.82 -7.83
CA SER A 189 3.03 -2.93 -6.95
C SER A 189 1.52 -3.11 -6.94
N ILE A 190 0.74 -2.01 -6.89
CA ILE A 190 -0.72 -2.07 -7.00
C ILE A 190 -1.09 -2.77 -8.30
N VAL A 191 -0.65 -2.24 -9.45
CA VAL A 191 -0.98 -2.81 -10.77
C VAL A 191 -0.59 -4.29 -10.85
N MET A 192 0.64 -4.65 -10.48
CA MET A 192 1.13 -6.02 -10.61
C MET A 192 0.41 -6.99 -9.67
N LYS A 193 0.09 -6.58 -8.44
CA LYS A 193 -0.53 -7.46 -7.44
C LYS A 193 -2.05 -7.53 -7.55
N THR A 194 -2.70 -6.44 -7.97
CA THR A 194 -4.17 -6.42 -8.12
C THR A 194 -4.62 -6.87 -9.50
N LEU A 195 -3.87 -6.58 -10.58
CA LEU A 195 -4.27 -6.92 -11.96
C LEU A 195 -3.50 -8.11 -12.55
N GLY A 196 -2.50 -8.65 -11.83
CA GLY A 196 -1.67 -9.74 -12.33
C GLY A 196 -2.48 -11.00 -12.68
N ARG A 197 -3.52 -11.30 -11.89
CA ARG A 197 -4.41 -12.44 -12.10
C ARG A 197 -5.27 -12.26 -13.36
N GLU A 198 -5.82 -11.07 -13.54
CA GLU A 198 -6.69 -10.67 -14.64
C GLU A 198 -5.90 -10.67 -15.94
N LYS A 199 -4.69 -10.10 -15.90
CA LYS A 199 -3.73 -10.16 -17.00
C LYS A 199 -3.42 -11.61 -17.38
N SER A 200 -3.22 -12.49 -16.40
CA SER A 200 -2.95 -13.91 -16.68
C SER A 200 -4.13 -14.61 -17.37
N PHE A 201 -5.38 -14.30 -16.97
CA PHE A 201 -6.57 -14.82 -17.66
C PHE A 201 -6.66 -14.34 -19.09
N ILE A 202 -6.36 -13.05 -19.36
CA ILE A 202 -6.34 -12.51 -20.72
C ILE A 202 -5.28 -13.23 -21.57
N HIS A 203 -4.06 -13.42 -21.05
CA HIS A 203 -3.00 -14.12 -21.79
C HIS A 203 -3.33 -15.60 -22.03
N ALA A 204 -4.10 -16.23 -21.14
CA ALA A 204 -4.59 -17.59 -21.29
C ALA A 204 -5.83 -17.71 -22.22
N GLY A 205 -6.22 -16.64 -22.92
CA GLY A 205 -7.38 -16.61 -23.83
C GLY A 205 -8.73 -16.45 -23.13
N GLN A 206 -8.78 -16.29 -21.81
CA GLN A 206 -9.99 -16.04 -21.02
C GLN A 206 -10.25 -14.53 -20.87
N THR A 207 -10.26 -13.79 -21.98
CA THR A 207 -10.31 -12.33 -22.00
C THR A 207 -11.54 -11.77 -21.28
N ALA A 208 -12.73 -12.35 -21.49
CA ALA A 208 -13.97 -11.91 -20.83
C ALA A 208 -13.86 -11.96 -19.30
N ARG A 209 -13.36 -13.07 -18.75
CA ARG A 209 -13.14 -13.26 -17.31
C ARG A 209 -12.09 -12.31 -16.75
N GLY A 210 -11.03 -12.06 -17.51
CA GLY A 210 -10.01 -11.08 -17.13
C GLY A 210 -10.57 -9.67 -17.04
N LEU A 211 -11.32 -9.23 -18.06
CA LEU A 211 -11.95 -7.91 -18.09
C LEU A 211 -13.01 -7.73 -17.00
N GLU A 212 -13.83 -8.74 -16.75
CA GLU A 212 -14.80 -8.73 -15.64
C GLU A 212 -14.09 -8.58 -14.29
N GLY A 213 -13.00 -9.33 -14.08
CA GLY A 213 -12.15 -9.18 -12.90
C GLY A 213 -11.62 -7.75 -12.74
N MET A 214 -11.10 -7.15 -13.82
CA MET A 214 -10.61 -5.77 -13.80
C MET A 214 -11.73 -4.77 -13.46
N ALA A 215 -12.91 -4.93 -14.07
CA ALA A 215 -14.06 -4.07 -13.81
C ALA A 215 -14.51 -4.16 -12.35
N SER A 216 -14.58 -5.37 -11.78
CA SER A 216 -14.94 -5.57 -10.37
C SER A 216 -13.93 -4.93 -9.41
N LEU A 217 -12.63 -5.02 -9.71
CA LEU A 217 -11.57 -4.36 -8.93
C LEU A 217 -11.69 -2.84 -8.99
N ILE A 218 -11.97 -2.29 -10.17
CA ILE A 218 -12.19 -0.84 -10.34
C ILE A 218 -13.41 -0.39 -9.53
N ALA A 219 -14.52 -1.11 -9.61
CA ALA A 219 -15.73 -0.78 -8.86
C ALA A 219 -15.49 -0.84 -7.35
N ALA A 220 -14.91 -1.92 -6.85
CA ALA A 220 -14.62 -2.11 -5.43
C ALA A 220 -13.61 -1.08 -4.91
N SER A 221 -12.53 -0.82 -5.65
CA SER A 221 -11.53 0.18 -5.28
C SER A 221 -12.10 1.60 -5.28
N THR A 222 -13.01 1.93 -6.20
CA THR A 222 -13.69 3.22 -6.21
C THR A 222 -14.59 3.40 -5.00
N ILE A 223 -15.36 2.37 -4.63
CA ILE A 223 -16.20 2.40 -3.42
C ILE A 223 -15.34 2.59 -2.17
N MET A 224 -14.27 1.80 -2.03
CA MET A 224 -13.33 1.93 -0.92
C MET A 224 -12.61 3.29 -0.92
N GLY A 225 -12.32 3.83 -2.10
CA GLY A 225 -11.79 5.17 -2.29
C GLY A 225 -12.74 6.23 -1.76
N TYR A 226 -14.04 6.12 -2.03
CA TYR A 226 -15.05 7.00 -1.46
C TYR A 226 -15.13 6.89 0.07
N VAL A 227 -15.15 5.67 0.63
CA VAL A 227 -15.13 5.46 2.08
C VAL A 227 -13.90 6.11 2.72
N ALA A 228 -12.72 5.92 2.14
CA ALA A 228 -11.49 6.51 2.62
C ALA A 228 -11.50 8.05 2.52
N MET A 229 -12.07 8.61 1.45
CA MET A 229 -12.25 10.06 1.30
C MET A 229 -13.19 10.62 2.36
N THR A 230 -14.34 9.99 2.55
CA THR A 230 -15.34 10.42 3.53
C THR A 230 -14.77 10.37 4.94
N ALA A 231 -14.03 9.31 5.30
CA ALA A 231 -13.33 9.25 6.58
C ALA A 231 -12.31 10.39 6.75
N LYS A 232 -11.52 10.70 5.70
CA LYS A 232 -10.57 11.82 5.73
C LYS A 232 -11.26 13.18 5.83
N ASP A 233 -12.39 13.35 5.17
CA ASP A 233 -13.17 14.59 5.20
C ASP A 233 -13.77 14.79 6.60
N ILE A 234 -14.36 13.75 7.20
CA ILE A 234 -14.83 13.77 8.59
C ILE A 234 -13.71 14.10 9.58
N LEU A 235 -12.53 13.47 9.44
CA LEU A 235 -11.36 13.76 10.30
C LEU A 235 -10.86 15.20 10.17
N LYS A 236 -11.15 15.87 9.05
CA LYS A 236 -10.87 17.29 8.83
C LYS A 236 -12.03 18.20 9.25
N GLY A 237 -13.06 17.64 9.87
CA GLY A 237 -14.28 18.35 10.26
C GLY A 237 -15.11 18.80 9.06
N ARG A 238 -15.05 18.09 7.93
CA ARG A 238 -15.83 18.38 6.72
C ARG A 238 -16.94 17.35 6.55
N GLU A 239 -18.05 17.79 5.97
CA GLU A 239 -19.15 16.91 5.62
C GLU A 239 -18.73 15.90 4.54
N PRO A 240 -19.34 14.70 4.49
CA PRO A 240 -19.16 13.78 3.37
C PRO A 240 -19.54 14.44 2.03
N ARG A 241 -18.83 14.08 0.95
CA ARG A 241 -19.19 14.55 -0.40
C ARG A 241 -20.51 13.93 -0.83
N THR A 242 -21.35 14.72 -1.47
CA THR A 242 -22.63 14.26 -2.01
C THR A 242 -22.43 13.26 -3.17
N LEU A 243 -23.29 12.24 -3.20
CA LEU A 243 -23.39 11.25 -4.27
C LEU A 243 -24.78 11.36 -4.92
N ASP A 244 -25.06 12.49 -5.55
CA ASP A 244 -26.34 12.73 -6.21
C ASP A 244 -26.18 12.76 -7.73
N LEU A 245 -26.42 11.60 -8.35
CA LEU A 245 -26.39 11.46 -9.80
C LEU A 245 -27.59 12.16 -10.48
N VAL A 246 -28.72 12.27 -9.78
CA VAL A 246 -30.00 12.69 -10.37
C VAL A 246 -30.11 14.21 -10.41
N ASN A 247 -29.80 14.88 -9.31
CA ASN A 247 -29.92 16.34 -9.22
C ASN A 247 -28.61 17.06 -9.57
N ASN A 248 -27.45 16.43 -9.37
CA ASN A 248 -26.14 17.08 -9.54
C ASN A 248 -25.08 16.18 -10.25
N PRO A 249 -25.30 15.81 -11.53
CA PRO A 249 -24.44 14.86 -12.25
C PRO A 249 -22.97 15.30 -12.40
N GLU A 250 -22.71 16.62 -12.52
CA GLU A 250 -21.33 17.14 -12.60
C GLU A 250 -20.56 16.92 -11.29
N GLN A 251 -21.20 17.16 -10.15
CA GLN A 251 -20.59 16.96 -8.83
C GLN A 251 -20.42 15.47 -8.54
N PHE A 252 -21.41 14.65 -8.90
CA PHE A 252 -21.28 13.20 -8.85
C PHE A 252 -20.03 12.73 -9.58
N PHE A 253 -19.81 13.19 -10.82
CA PHE A 253 -18.63 12.78 -11.59
C PHE A 253 -17.31 13.24 -10.96
N LYS A 254 -17.26 14.44 -10.38
CA LYS A 254 -16.08 14.92 -9.63
C LYS A 254 -15.80 14.06 -8.39
N THR A 255 -16.84 13.73 -7.62
CA THR A 255 -16.72 12.87 -6.44
C THR A 255 -16.33 11.44 -6.82
N PHE A 256 -16.94 10.89 -7.88
CA PHE A 256 -16.61 9.58 -8.43
C PHE A 256 -15.15 9.52 -8.92
N LEU A 257 -14.71 10.50 -9.72
CA LEU A 257 -13.31 10.56 -10.16
C LEU A 257 -12.34 10.70 -9.00
N ALA A 258 -12.66 11.53 -8.00
CA ALA A 258 -11.84 11.65 -6.81
C ALA A 258 -11.77 10.32 -6.03
N ALA A 259 -12.89 9.61 -5.90
CA ALA A 259 -12.96 8.30 -5.24
C ALA A 259 -12.18 7.24 -6.02
N PHE A 260 -12.33 7.21 -7.34
CA PHE A 260 -11.59 6.33 -8.24
C PHE A 260 -10.08 6.57 -8.11
N VAL A 261 -9.65 7.83 -8.13
CA VAL A 261 -8.25 8.23 -7.93
C VAL A 261 -7.76 7.83 -6.54
N GLN A 262 -8.52 8.10 -5.49
CA GLN A 262 -8.17 7.76 -4.10
C GLN A 262 -8.09 6.24 -3.89
N GLY A 263 -8.91 5.47 -4.59
CA GLY A 263 -8.94 4.01 -4.61
C GLY A 263 -7.76 3.37 -5.35
N GLY A 264 -6.90 4.16 -5.99
CA GLY A 264 -5.74 3.66 -6.75
C GLY A 264 -5.95 3.58 -8.26
N GLY A 265 -7.06 4.12 -8.78
CA GLY A 265 -7.37 4.13 -10.22
C GLY A 265 -6.36 4.86 -11.12
N LEU A 266 -5.51 5.71 -10.53
CA LEU A 266 -4.42 6.41 -11.26
C LEU A 266 -3.38 5.47 -11.87
N GLY A 267 -3.14 4.30 -11.27
CA GLY A 267 -2.16 3.34 -11.81
C GLY A 267 -2.64 2.65 -13.09
N ILE A 268 -3.95 2.63 -13.34
CA ILE A 268 -4.58 1.85 -14.40
C ILE A 268 -4.84 2.71 -15.66
N TYR A 269 -5.02 4.04 -15.50
CA TYR A 269 -5.50 4.91 -16.58
C TYR A 269 -4.82 6.28 -16.66
N ALA A 270 -3.51 6.35 -16.40
CA ALA A 270 -2.75 7.56 -16.69
C ALA A 270 -3.09 8.11 -18.10
N ASP A 271 -3.16 7.25 -19.12
CA ASP A 271 -3.44 7.70 -20.49
C ASP A 271 -4.87 8.23 -20.72
N VAL A 272 -5.89 7.72 -20.02
CA VAL A 272 -7.29 8.18 -20.21
C VAL A 272 -7.59 9.42 -19.39
N LEU A 273 -6.99 9.56 -18.20
CA LEU A 273 -7.13 10.76 -17.36
C LEU A 273 -6.30 11.95 -17.85
N PHE A 274 -5.18 11.70 -18.55
CA PHE A 274 -4.24 12.75 -18.99
C PHE A 274 -4.42 13.19 -20.45
N GLN A 275 -5.42 12.70 -21.18
CA GLN A 275 -5.70 13.11 -22.55
C GLN A 275 -6.35 14.51 -22.67
N GLN A 276 -6.99 15.04 -21.62
CA GLN A 276 -7.78 16.27 -21.76
C GLN A 276 -7.32 17.50 -20.97
N THR A 277 -6.36 17.41 -20.05
CA THR A 277 -5.88 18.62 -19.38
C THR A 277 -4.39 18.53 -19.05
N ARG A 278 -3.64 19.58 -19.44
CA ARG A 278 -2.38 20.10 -18.86
C ARG A 278 -1.07 20.03 -19.67
N SER A 279 -0.25 21.05 -19.38
CA SER A 279 1.00 21.43 -20.03
C SER A 279 2.13 20.40 -19.83
N GLY A 280 3.17 20.44 -20.68
CA GLY A 280 4.25 19.44 -20.69
C GLY A 280 5.00 19.24 -19.37
N LEU A 281 5.04 20.26 -18.50
CA LEU A 281 5.68 20.19 -17.18
C LEU A 281 4.87 19.34 -16.17
N GLU A 282 3.54 19.39 -16.25
CA GLU A 282 2.64 18.65 -15.36
C GLU A 282 2.56 17.17 -15.76
N LYS A 283 2.71 16.86 -17.06
CA LYS A 283 2.88 15.49 -17.57
C LYS A 283 4.20 14.86 -17.09
N ALA A 284 5.28 15.64 -17.05
CA ALA A 284 6.56 15.19 -16.48
C ALA A 284 6.46 14.95 -14.97
N GLY A 285 5.76 15.82 -14.22
CA GLY A 285 5.48 15.64 -12.80
C GLY A 285 4.63 14.40 -12.49
N ALA A 286 3.63 14.10 -13.31
CA ALA A 286 2.82 12.88 -13.19
C ALA A 286 3.62 11.60 -13.52
N LEU A 287 4.56 11.68 -14.47
CA LEU A 287 5.44 10.58 -14.86
C LEU A 287 6.56 10.28 -13.84
N LEU A 288 6.95 11.24 -13.01
CA LEU A 288 8.02 11.09 -12.02
C LEU A 288 7.54 10.53 -10.67
N GLY A 289 6.23 10.31 -10.49
CA GLY A 289 5.66 9.92 -9.20
C GLY A 289 5.79 11.04 -8.15
N PRO A 290 5.39 10.81 -6.90
CA PRO A 290 5.58 11.76 -5.82
C PRO A 290 7.08 11.89 -5.50
N VAL A 291 7.78 12.75 -6.24
CA VAL A 291 9.11 13.25 -5.84
C VAL A 291 8.92 14.06 -4.56
N PRO A 292 9.81 14.00 -3.55
CA PRO A 292 9.71 14.86 -2.37
C PRO A 292 9.62 16.33 -2.80
N LEU A 293 8.41 16.87 -2.65
CA LEU A 293 7.92 18.13 -3.22
C LEU A 293 8.58 19.37 -2.58
N SER A 294 9.27 19.21 -1.45
CA SER A 294 9.76 20.32 -0.65
C SER A 294 10.62 21.30 -1.46
N ALA A 295 11.51 20.82 -2.33
CA ALA A 295 12.36 21.69 -3.16
C ALA A 295 11.59 22.44 -4.26
N PHE A 296 10.63 21.77 -4.91
CA PHE A 296 9.77 22.40 -5.92
C PHE A 296 8.81 23.42 -5.30
N ASP A 297 8.32 23.17 -4.08
CA ASP A 297 7.47 24.09 -3.36
C ASP A 297 8.23 25.39 -2.99
N TYR A 298 9.51 25.31 -2.62
CA TYR A 298 10.34 26.51 -2.38
C TYR A 298 10.64 27.28 -3.68
N LEU A 299 10.87 26.58 -4.79
CA LEU A 299 11.01 27.22 -6.09
C LEU A 299 9.71 27.93 -6.51
N GLN A 300 8.55 27.33 -6.21
CA GLN A 300 7.24 27.96 -6.45
C GLN A 300 7.06 29.24 -5.62
N VAL A 301 7.54 29.26 -4.37
CA VAL A 301 7.55 30.49 -3.55
C VAL A 301 8.36 31.59 -4.23
N ILE A 302 9.56 31.28 -4.73
CA ILE A 302 10.42 32.25 -5.41
C ILE A 302 9.77 32.74 -6.72
N THR A 303 9.17 31.85 -7.51
CA THR A 303 8.49 32.24 -8.75
C THR A 303 7.27 33.12 -8.48
N GLU A 304 6.47 32.82 -7.46
CA GLU A 304 5.30 33.63 -7.09
C GLU A 304 5.71 34.98 -6.48
N LEU A 305 6.84 35.06 -5.76
CA LEU A 305 7.43 36.33 -5.35
C LEU A 305 7.89 37.15 -6.57
N SER A 306 8.55 36.49 -7.53
CA SER A 306 9.05 37.15 -8.74
C SER A 306 7.94 37.62 -9.69
N SER A 307 6.78 36.97 -9.67
CA SER A 307 5.59 37.37 -10.43
C SER A 307 4.74 38.43 -9.71
N GLY A 308 5.17 38.89 -8.53
CA GLY A 308 4.47 39.90 -7.71
C GLY A 308 3.29 39.36 -6.89
N ASN A 309 3.06 38.05 -6.88
CA ASN A 309 1.96 37.41 -6.17
C ASN A 309 2.35 37.04 -4.74
N VAL A 310 2.60 38.07 -3.93
CA VAL A 310 3.11 37.96 -2.56
C VAL A 310 2.20 37.11 -1.65
N ASP A 311 0.88 37.17 -1.83
CA ASP A 311 -0.07 36.39 -1.03
C ASP A 311 -0.01 34.89 -1.36
N ALA A 312 0.17 34.54 -2.63
CA ALA A 312 0.36 33.14 -3.02
C ALA A 312 1.69 32.60 -2.47
N ALA A 313 2.76 33.38 -2.56
CA ALA A 313 4.07 33.02 -2.01
C ALA A 313 4.02 32.81 -0.49
N LYS A 314 3.40 33.72 0.28
CA LYS A 314 3.21 33.58 1.73
C LYS A 314 2.44 32.30 2.09
N ARG A 315 1.36 32.02 1.34
CA ARG A 315 0.53 30.82 1.56
C ARG A 315 1.31 29.52 1.27
N ILE A 316 2.06 29.48 0.17
CA ILE A 316 2.88 28.31 -0.19
C ILE A 316 3.98 28.15 0.86
N GLY A 317 4.72 29.22 1.20
CA GLY A 317 5.76 29.20 2.22
C GLY A 317 5.27 28.72 3.59
N TYR A 318 4.10 29.20 4.04
CA TYR A 318 3.48 28.73 5.28
C TYR A 318 3.16 27.24 5.24
N ARG A 319 2.49 26.78 4.17
CA ARG A 319 2.14 25.36 4.00
C ARG A 319 3.38 24.48 3.97
N THR A 320 4.42 24.89 3.23
CA THR A 320 5.68 24.17 3.11
C THR A 320 6.40 24.12 4.46
N THR A 321 6.45 25.24 5.19
CA THR A 321 7.09 25.29 6.51
C THR A 321 6.40 24.33 7.48
N LEU A 322 5.08 24.45 7.64
CA LEU A 322 4.32 23.56 8.52
C LEU A 322 4.39 22.10 8.07
N GLY A 323 4.36 21.85 6.77
CA GLY A 323 4.47 20.52 6.19
C GLY A 323 5.80 19.83 6.49
N ASN A 324 6.86 20.59 6.82
CA ASN A 324 8.16 20.06 7.19
C ASN A 324 8.41 20.01 8.72
N ILE A 325 7.49 20.51 9.56
CA ILE A 325 7.61 20.38 11.01
C ILE A 325 7.44 18.90 11.38
N PRO A 326 8.45 18.27 12.03
CA PRO A 326 8.34 16.88 12.43
C PRO A 326 7.09 16.63 13.29
N PHE A 327 6.40 15.51 13.03
CA PHE A 327 5.22 15.04 13.76
C PHE A 327 3.95 15.92 13.68
N LEU A 328 4.02 17.17 13.21
CA LEU A 328 2.85 18.03 13.10
C LEU A 328 1.79 17.48 12.14
N ASN A 329 2.23 16.75 11.11
CA ASN A 329 1.33 16.16 10.10
C ASN A 329 0.60 14.89 10.57
N ILE A 330 0.76 14.45 11.83
CA ILE A 330 -0.07 13.36 12.35
C ILE A 330 -1.51 13.87 12.47
N PHE A 331 -2.49 13.10 12.01
CA PHE A 331 -3.86 13.60 11.80
C PHE A 331 -4.49 14.28 13.03
N TYR A 332 -4.30 13.74 14.23
CA TYR A 332 -4.81 14.35 15.47
C TYR A 332 -4.01 15.60 15.90
N ALA A 333 -2.68 15.58 15.74
CA ALA A 333 -1.83 16.73 16.05
C ALA A 333 -2.12 17.89 15.09
N LYS A 334 -2.28 17.57 13.80
CA LYS A 334 -2.62 18.52 12.75
C LYS A 334 -3.98 19.17 12.99
N ALA A 335 -4.99 18.35 13.31
CA ALA A 335 -6.32 18.83 13.63
C ALA A 335 -6.29 19.79 14.84
N ALA A 336 -5.64 19.40 15.93
CA ALA A 336 -5.50 20.26 17.11
C ALA A 336 -4.77 21.58 16.78
N PHE A 337 -3.65 21.51 16.05
CA PHE A 337 -2.90 22.69 15.65
C PHE A 337 -3.74 23.64 14.79
N ASP A 338 -4.45 23.12 13.79
CA ASP A 338 -5.25 23.93 12.86
C ASP A 338 -6.35 24.70 13.60
N TYR A 339 -7.07 24.05 14.52
CA TYR A 339 -8.13 24.70 15.29
C TYR A 339 -7.62 25.68 16.35
N LEU A 340 -6.46 25.42 16.97
CA LEU A 340 -5.94 26.29 18.03
C LEU A 340 -5.29 27.56 17.48
N ILE A 341 -4.43 27.43 16.47
CA ILE A 341 -3.55 28.52 16.00
C ILE A 341 -3.43 28.54 14.48
N GLY A 342 -3.44 27.38 13.82
CA GLY A 342 -3.12 27.26 12.40
C GLY A 342 -4.08 28.01 11.49
N HIS A 343 -5.38 28.01 11.78
CA HIS A 343 -6.37 28.80 11.03
C HIS A 343 -6.18 30.31 11.23
N GLN A 344 -5.91 30.77 12.46
CA GLN A 344 -5.63 32.18 12.76
C GLN A 344 -4.39 32.68 12.01
N MET A 345 -3.31 31.90 12.03
CA MET A 345 -2.09 32.23 11.30
C MET A 345 -2.32 32.29 9.78
N MET A 346 -3.09 31.35 9.21
CA MET A 346 -3.44 31.39 7.78
C MET A 346 -4.17 32.66 7.41
N GLU A 347 -5.17 33.06 8.21
CA GLU A 347 -5.96 34.25 7.97
C GLU A 347 -5.13 35.54 8.15
N TYR A 348 -4.23 35.59 9.15
CA TYR A 348 -3.29 36.70 9.32
C TYR A 348 -2.31 36.84 8.14
N MET A 349 -1.78 35.72 7.64
CA MET A 349 -0.82 35.72 6.53
C MET A 349 -1.46 36.03 5.17
N SER A 350 -2.72 35.63 4.96
CA SER A 350 -3.49 35.89 3.75
C SER A 350 -4.95 36.16 4.10
N PRO A 351 -5.32 37.42 4.35
CA PRO A 351 -6.69 37.78 4.72
C PRO A 351 -7.74 37.26 3.73
N GLY A 352 -8.85 36.75 4.26
CA GLY A 352 -9.96 36.13 3.53
C GLY A 352 -9.66 34.73 3.00
N VAL A 353 -8.53 34.10 3.32
CA VAL A 353 -8.17 32.77 2.79
C VAL A 353 -9.14 31.71 3.27
N LEU A 354 -9.59 31.76 4.53
CA LEU A 354 -10.51 30.77 5.07
C LEU A 354 -11.86 30.83 4.35
N ARG A 355 -12.39 32.04 4.12
CA ARG A 355 -13.61 32.26 3.31
C ARG A 355 -13.45 31.78 1.87
N ARG A 356 -12.28 31.98 1.25
CA ARG A 356 -12.00 31.47 -0.11
C ARG A 356 -11.97 29.95 -0.14
N VAL A 357 -11.41 29.31 0.88
CA VAL A 357 -11.38 27.85 1.02
C VAL A 357 -12.79 27.30 1.21
N GLU A 358 -13.57 27.88 2.11
CA GLU A 358 -14.98 27.51 2.36
C GLU A 358 -15.84 27.65 1.09
N LYS A 359 -15.78 28.79 0.41
CA LYS A 359 -16.50 29.01 -0.87
C LYS A 359 -16.09 28.00 -1.95
N ARG A 360 -14.79 27.69 -2.04
CA ARG A 360 -14.31 26.70 -3.01
C ARG A 360 -14.83 25.31 -2.68
N MET A 361 -14.80 24.94 -1.41
CA MET A 361 -15.27 23.65 -0.92
C MET A 361 -16.75 23.43 -1.23
N LYS A 362 -17.58 24.45 -0.98
CA LYS A 362 -19.00 24.44 -1.34
C LYS A 362 -19.21 24.36 -2.85
N ARG A 363 -18.47 25.14 -3.65
CA ARG A 363 -18.61 25.16 -5.11
C ARG A 363 -18.16 23.87 -5.80
N GLU A 364 -17.05 23.27 -5.35
CA GLU A 364 -16.40 22.16 -6.06
C GLU A 364 -16.88 20.79 -5.60
N TYR A 365 -17.30 20.66 -4.34
CA TYR A 365 -17.65 19.39 -3.73
C TYR A 365 -18.98 19.41 -2.97
N ASP A 366 -19.70 20.54 -2.96
CA ASP A 366 -20.91 20.75 -2.16
C ASP A 366 -20.73 20.35 -0.68
N GLN A 367 -19.55 20.68 -0.15
CA GLN A 367 -19.15 20.35 1.21
C GLN A 367 -19.09 21.60 2.09
N GLU A 368 -19.54 21.46 3.32
CA GLU A 368 -19.35 22.44 4.40
C GLU A 368 -18.56 21.83 5.56
N TYR A 369 -18.20 22.66 6.55
CA TYR A 369 -17.58 22.18 7.78
C TYR A 369 -18.67 21.68 8.73
N LEU A 370 -18.45 20.52 9.35
CA LEU A 370 -19.35 19.91 10.33
C LEU A 370 -19.47 20.74 11.62
N LEU A 371 -18.39 21.45 11.97
CA LEU A 371 -18.32 22.35 13.12
C LEU A 371 -18.32 23.80 12.65
N THR A 372 -18.10 24.73 13.57
CA THR A 372 -17.96 26.16 13.25
C THR A 372 -16.95 26.37 12.12
N PRO A 373 -17.35 27.01 11.00
CA PRO A 373 -16.45 27.32 9.92
C PRO A 373 -15.22 28.08 10.43
N PRO A 374 -14.00 27.69 10.01
CA PRO A 374 -12.78 28.34 10.47
C PRO A 374 -12.78 29.86 10.32
N SER A 375 -13.44 30.39 9.28
CA SER A 375 -13.56 31.83 9.06
C SER A 375 -14.35 32.59 10.14
N GLN A 376 -15.14 31.90 10.95
CA GLN A 376 -15.90 32.48 12.06
C GLN A 376 -15.12 32.44 13.38
N LEU A 377 -14.12 31.56 13.48
CA LEU A 377 -13.25 31.41 14.66
C LEU A 377 -12.17 32.50 14.73
N VAL A 378 -11.86 33.12 13.59
CA VAL A 378 -10.88 34.21 13.48
C VAL A 378 -11.65 35.52 13.34
N ARG A 379 -11.74 36.30 14.44
CA ARG A 379 -12.30 37.66 14.45
C ARG A 379 -11.20 38.69 14.51
#